data_AF-A0A067F8T6-F1
#
_entry.id   AF-A0A067F8T6-F1
#
_cell.length_a   1.000
_cell.length_b   1.000
_cell.length_c   1.000
_cell.angle_alpha   90.00
_cell.angle_beta   90.00
_cell.angle_gamma   90.00
#
_symmetry.space_group_name_H-M   'P 1'
#
loop_
_entity.id
_entity.type
_entity.pdbx_description
1 polymer ?
#
loop_
_entity_poly.entity_id
_entity_poly.type
_entity_poly.pdbx_seq_one_letter_code
_entity_poly.pdbx_strand_id
1 'polypeptide(L)'
;LDEVDMGMTYEELSVYGRLRKIFHCGPVSMFKNLCYRWGARLTPSEVAEKVKHFFKYYSINRHKMTVLTPSYHAESYSPEDNRFDLRQFLYNARWPYQFRKIDELVKELDGEKVPFSESSDHEKMGTTSDGGGGMGVIAAGSGNPKAGH
;
A
#
# COMPACT_ATOMS: atom_id res chain seq x y z
N LEU A 1 14.95 -17.39 -9.75
CA LEU A 1 14.27 -18.71 -9.67
C LEU A 1 12.98 -18.52 -8.90
N ASP A 2 13.08 -17.96 -7.71
CA ASP A 2 12.03 -17.32 -6.91
C ASP A 2 11.11 -16.29 -7.63
N GLU A 3 11.63 -15.30 -8.37
CA GLU A 3 10.77 -14.31 -9.04
C GLU A 3 9.89 -14.93 -10.13
N VAL A 4 10.42 -15.96 -10.79
CA VAL A 4 9.69 -16.73 -11.81
C VAL A 4 8.56 -17.53 -11.15
N ASP A 5 8.84 -18.14 -9.99
CA ASP A 5 7.84 -18.87 -9.21
C ASP A 5 6.75 -17.95 -8.64
N MET A 6 7.11 -16.72 -8.26
CA MET A 6 6.15 -15.69 -7.81
C MET A 6 5.34 -15.09 -8.97
N GLY A 7 5.86 -15.14 -10.20
CA GLY A 7 5.27 -14.55 -11.40
C GLY A 7 5.36 -13.01 -11.43
N MET A 8 6.21 -12.41 -10.59
CA MET A 8 6.38 -10.96 -10.41
C MET A 8 7.79 -10.66 -9.90
N THR A 9 8.33 -9.49 -10.27
CA THR A 9 9.63 -9.04 -9.77
C THR A 9 9.53 -8.44 -8.37
N TYR A 10 10.65 -8.41 -7.64
CA TYR A 10 10.72 -7.75 -6.33
C TYR A 10 10.36 -6.26 -6.39
N GLU A 11 10.70 -5.58 -7.49
CA GLU A 11 10.34 -4.19 -7.72
C GLU A 11 8.82 -4.00 -7.78
N GLU A 12 8.13 -4.88 -8.53
CA GLU A 12 6.67 -4.88 -8.64
C GLU A 12 6.02 -5.16 -7.28
N LEU A 13 6.54 -6.15 -6.54
CA LEU A 13 6.05 -6.48 -5.20
C LEU A 13 6.17 -5.31 -4.22
N SER A 14 7.27 -4.56 -4.25
CA SER A 14 7.44 -3.36 -3.43
C SER A 14 6.42 -2.27 -3.76
N VAL A 15 6.08 -2.10 -5.05
CA VAL A 15 5.03 -1.16 -5.47
C VAL A 15 3.65 -1.61 -4.96
N TYR A 16 3.29 -2.89 -5.12
CA TYR A 16 2.02 -3.41 -4.62
C TYR A 16 1.89 -3.30 -3.10
N GLY A 17 2.97 -3.59 -2.37
CA GLY A 17 3.04 -3.47 -0.90
C GLY A 17 2.74 -2.06 -0.43
N ARG A 18 3.40 -1.05 -1.03
CA ARG A 18 3.16 0.37 -0.72
C ARG A 18 1.74 0.81 -1.08
N LEU A 19 1.24 0.45 -2.27
CA LEU A 19 -0.12 0.78 -2.69
C LEU A 19 -1.18 0.20 -1.75
N ARG A 20 -1.00 -1.05 -1.30
CA ARG A 20 -1.93 -1.72 -0.37
C ARG A 20 -1.86 -1.18 1.06
N LYS A 21 -0.66 -0.90 1.58
CA LYS A 21 -0.47 -0.56 3.00
C LYS A 21 -0.55 0.95 3.26
N ILE A 22 0.13 1.75 2.44
CA ILE A 22 0.24 3.20 2.63
C ILE A 22 -0.94 3.91 1.95
N PHE A 23 -1.20 3.59 0.68
CA PHE A 23 -2.26 4.24 -0.10
C PHE A 23 -3.63 3.57 0.04
N HIS A 24 -3.76 2.57 0.91
CA HIS A 24 -4.99 1.83 1.17
C HIS A 24 -5.73 1.34 -0.10
N CYS A 25 -5.00 1.05 -1.16
CA CYS A 25 -5.57 0.64 -2.44
C CYS A 25 -6.02 -0.83 -2.42
N GLY A 26 -7.32 -1.05 -2.65
CA GLY A 26 -7.86 -2.37 -2.99
C GLY A 26 -7.60 -2.75 -4.46
N PRO A 27 -8.06 -3.92 -4.93
CA PRO A 27 -7.74 -4.43 -6.27
C PRO A 27 -8.08 -3.45 -7.40
N VAL A 28 -9.28 -2.87 -7.38
CA VAL A 28 -9.74 -1.95 -8.42
C VAL A 28 -8.97 -0.63 -8.40
N SER A 29 -8.73 -0.05 -7.22
CA SER A 29 -7.97 1.20 -7.09
C SER A 29 -6.50 1.02 -7.46
N MET A 30 -5.91 -0.11 -7.08
CA MET A 30 -4.53 -0.47 -7.44
C MET A 30 -4.39 -0.60 -8.96
N PHE A 31 -5.33 -1.29 -9.63
CA PHE A 31 -5.38 -1.38 -11.08
C PHE A 31 -5.36 0.00 -11.76
N LYS A 32 -6.29 0.89 -11.38
CA LYS A 32 -6.36 2.25 -11.95
C LYS A 32 -5.05 3.03 -11.77
N ASN A 33 -4.46 2.96 -10.57
CA ASN A 33 -3.21 3.66 -10.28
C ASN A 33 -2.04 3.12 -11.11
N LEU A 34 -1.96 1.80 -11.27
CA LEU A 34 -0.92 1.15 -12.05
C LEU A 34 -1.09 1.36 -13.55
N CYS A 35 -2.32 1.41 -14.07
CA CYS A 35 -2.56 1.78 -15.46
C CYS A 35 -1.99 3.17 -15.77
N TYR A 36 -2.10 4.13 -14.85
CA TYR A 36 -1.46 5.43 -15.01
C TYR A 36 0.07 5.36 -14.92
N ARG A 37 0.61 4.66 -13.92
CA ARG A 37 2.07 4.57 -13.69
C ARG A 37 2.82 3.74 -14.74
N TRP A 38 2.20 2.69 -15.25
CA TRP A 38 2.81 1.72 -16.16
C TRP A 38 2.24 1.77 -17.57
N GLY A 39 1.32 2.69 -17.88
CA GLY A 39 0.66 2.77 -19.19
C GLY A 39 1.62 2.99 -20.37
N ALA A 40 2.83 3.50 -20.13
CA ALA A 40 3.87 3.61 -21.17
C ALA A 40 4.59 2.28 -21.47
N ARG A 41 4.52 1.30 -20.56
CA ARG A 41 5.27 0.03 -20.62
C ARG A 41 4.38 -1.20 -20.78
N LEU A 42 3.17 -1.17 -20.22
CA LEU A 42 2.26 -2.30 -20.13
C LEU A 42 0.86 -1.89 -20.58
N THR A 43 0.17 -2.81 -21.22
CA THR A 43 -1.24 -2.66 -21.61
C THR A 43 -2.16 -2.79 -20.38
N PRO A 44 -3.37 -2.19 -20.40
CA PRO A 44 -4.35 -2.37 -19.33
C PRO A 44 -4.63 -3.85 -19.03
N SER A 45 -4.69 -4.70 -20.06
CA SER A 45 -4.86 -6.15 -19.92
C SER A 45 -3.71 -6.80 -19.12
N GLU A 46 -2.45 -6.46 -19.38
CA GLU A 46 -1.31 -7.00 -18.64
C GLU A 46 -1.27 -6.52 -17.18
N VAL A 47 -1.60 -5.25 -16.95
CA VAL A 47 -1.71 -4.70 -15.59
C VAL A 47 -2.82 -5.40 -14.81
N ALA A 48 -3.96 -5.67 -15.43
CA ALA A 48 -5.06 -6.40 -14.82
C ALA A 48 -4.66 -7.81 -14.36
N GLU A 49 -3.98 -8.57 -15.22
CA GLU A 49 -3.54 -9.93 -14.88
C GLU A 49 -2.54 -9.92 -13.73
N LYS A 50 -1.60 -8.97 -13.73
CA LYS A 50 -0.67 -8.78 -12.60
C LYS A 50 -1.43 -8.47 -11.31
N VAL A 51 -2.35 -7.50 -11.31
CA VAL A 51 -3.10 -7.15 -10.09
C VAL A 51 -3.94 -8.32 -9.57
N LYS A 52 -4.62 -9.06 -10.46
CA LYS A 52 -5.40 -10.25 -10.08
C LYS A 52 -4.52 -11.33 -9.48
N HIS A 53 -3.37 -11.61 -10.08
CA HIS A 53 -2.40 -12.59 -9.59
C HIS A 53 -1.93 -12.22 -8.17
N PHE A 54 -1.54 -10.96 -7.95
CA PHE A 54 -1.09 -10.47 -6.64
C PHE A 54 -2.17 -10.68 -5.58
N PHE A 55 -3.41 -10.22 -5.81
CA PHE A 55 -4.47 -10.33 -4.82
C PHE A 55 -4.94 -11.77 -4.58
N LYS A 56 -4.89 -12.64 -5.59
CA LYS A 56 -5.18 -14.08 -5.46
C LYS A 56 -4.19 -14.74 -4.50
N TYR A 57 -2.88 -14.59 -4.75
CA TYR A 57 -1.85 -15.21 -3.92
C TYR A 57 -1.73 -14.55 -2.55
N TYR A 58 -1.91 -13.23 -2.46
CA TYR A 58 -2.01 -12.54 -1.17
C TYR A 58 -3.13 -13.13 -0.30
N SER A 59 -4.30 -13.37 -0.89
CA SER A 59 -5.47 -13.89 -0.17
C SER A 59 -5.29 -15.34 0.27
N ILE A 60 -4.77 -16.18 -0.62
CA ILE A 60 -4.49 -17.59 -0.31
C ILE A 60 -3.44 -17.69 0.79
N ASN A 61 -2.37 -16.89 0.71
CA ASN A 61 -1.24 -16.98 1.63
C ASN A 61 -1.39 -16.12 2.89
N ARG A 62 -2.50 -15.38 3.07
CA ARG A 62 -2.62 -14.45 4.21
C ARG A 62 -2.53 -15.13 5.57
N HIS A 63 -3.00 -16.38 5.68
CA HIS A 63 -2.86 -17.19 6.88
C HIS A 63 -1.39 -17.46 7.26
N LYS A 64 -0.45 -17.44 6.31
CA LYS A 64 0.98 -17.60 6.63
C LYS A 64 1.48 -16.43 7.47
N MET A 65 0.93 -15.23 7.24
CA MET A 65 1.31 -14.03 7.98
C MET A 65 0.92 -14.08 9.47
N THR A 66 -0.09 -14.85 9.84
CA THR A 66 -0.54 -14.95 11.25
C THR A 66 0.39 -15.81 12.12
N VAL A 67 1.25 -16.61 11.48
CA VAL A 67 2.18 -17.54 12.15
C VAL A 67 3.64 -17.18 11.89
N LEU A 68 3.91 -16.01 11.29
CA LEU A 68 5.28 -15.58 11.03
C LEU A 68 6.00 -15.22 12.32
N THR A 69 7.26 -15.64 12.39
CA THR A 69 8.19 -15.24 13.45
C THR A 69 8.27 -13.71 13.50
N PRO A 70 8.14 -13.08 14.69
CA PRO A 70 8.32 -11.64 14.83
C PRO A 70 9.65 -11.19 14.22
N SER A 71 9.60 -10.18 13.35
CA SER A 71 10.77 -9.65 12.65
C SER A 71 10.97 -8.17 12.93
N TYR A 72 12.21 -7.68 12.78
CA TYR A 72 12.51 -6.27 12.89
C TYR A 72 11.75 -5.44 11.85
N HIS A 73 11.13 -4.34 12.27
CA HIS A 73 10.40 -3.44 11.38
C HIS A 73 11.39 -2.48 10.70
N ALA A 74 11.75 -2.76 9.45
CA ALA A 74 12.67 -1.94 8.65
C ALA A 74 11.96 -1.07 7.60
N GLU A 75 10.72 -1.40 7.22
CA GLU A 75 10.00 -0.74 6.13
C GLU A 75 8.56 -0.39 6.52
N SER A 76 8.14 0.84 6.18
CA SER A 76 6.81 1.36 6.50
C SER A 76 5.65 0.61 5.84
N TYR A 77 5.91 -0.26 4.86
CA TYR A 77 4.89 -1.09 4.19
C TYR A 77 4.92 -2.55 4.64
N SER A 78 5.67 -2.87 5.72
CA SER A 78 5.79 -4.22 6.24
C SER A 78 4.41 -4.88 6.46
N PRO A 79 4.18 -6.12 5.99
CA PRO A 79 2.89 -6.80 6.11
C PRO A 79 2.68 -7.47 7.48
N GLU A 80 3.50 -7.12 8.48
CA GLU A 80 3.51 -7.70 9.83
C GLU A 80 2.16 -7.54 10.55
N ASP A 81 1.57 -8.68 10.90
CA ASP A 81 0.18 -8.80 11.36
C ASP A 81 0.04 -8.69 12.89
N ASN A 82 1.08 -9.03 13.67
CA ASN A 82 0.97 -9.10 15.12
C ASN A 82 0.93 -7.74 15.80
N ARG A 83 1.26 -6.65 15.08
CA ARG A 83 1.26 -5.31 15.67
C ARG A 83 0.78 -4.18 14.75
N PHE A 84 0.97 -4.27 13.43
CA PHE A 84 0.81 -3.10 12.55
C PHE A 84 -0.19 -3.26 11.39
N ASP A 85 -0.65 -4.45 11.02
CA ASP A 85 -1.59 -4.66 9.90
C ASP A 85 -2.78 -5.61 10.19
N LEU A 86 -3.58 -5.30 11.22
CA LEU A 86 -4.78 -6.05 11.60
C LEU A 86 -5.77 -6.18 10.41
N ARG A 87 -5.75 -7.33 9.74
CA ARG A 87 -6.64 -7.64 8.61
C ARG A 87 -7.15 -9.07 8.73
N GLN A 88 -8.30 -9.33 8.09
CA GLN A 88 -8.86 -10.68 8.02
C GLN A 88 -7.85 -11.63 7.37
N PHE A 89 -7.73 -12.85 7.89
CA PHE A 89 -6.81 -13.86 7.32
C PHE A 89 -7.50 -14.81 6.33
N LEU A 90 -8.83 -14.95 6.41
CA LEU A 90 -9.63 -15.77 5.51
C LEU A 90 -10.32 -14.88 4.47
N TYR A 91 -9.83 -14.91 3.25
CA TYR A 91 -10.39 -14.16 2.12
C TYR A 91 -11.02 -15.09 1.08
N ASN A 92 -12.03 -14.60 0.37
CA ASN A 92 -12.45 -15.21 -0.89
C ASN A 92 -11.39 -14.90 -1.97
N ALA A 93 -10.49 -15.85 -2.20
CA ALA A 93 -9.39 -15.72 -3.17
C ALA A 93 -9.83 -15.48 -4.63
N ARG A 94 -11.12 -15.68 -4.95
CA ARG A 94 -11.66 -15.42 -6.29
C ARG A 94 -12.05 -13.97 -6.56
N TRP A 95 -12.19 -13.14 -5.51
CA TRP A 95 -12.53 -11.71 -5.61
C TRP A 95 -13.57 -11.37 -6.72
N PRO A 96 -14.75 -12.02 -6.72
CA PRO A 96 -15.62 -12.09 -7.88
C PRO A 96 -16.10 -10.71 -8.35
N TYR A 97 -16.44 -9.82 -7.42
CA TYR A 97 -16.87 -8.47 -7.76
C TYR A 97 -15.72 -7.62 -8.30
N GLN A 98 -14.58 -7.64 -7.60
CA GLN A 98 -13.44 -6.78 -7.91
C GLN A 98 -12.79 -7.17 -9.23
N PHE A 99 -12.64 -8.47 -9.50
CA PHE A 99 -12.04 -8.95 -10.74
C PHE A 99 -12.96 -8.69 -11.93
N ARG A 100 -14.28 -8.93 -11.79
CA ARG A 100 -15.25 -8.54 -12.82
C ARG A 100 -15.19 -7.04 -13.10
N LYS A 101 -15.07 -6.21 -12.05
CA LYS A 101 -14.98 -4.76 -12.25
C LYS A 101 -13.69 -4.34 -12.96
N ILE A 102 -12.58 -5.01 -12.71
CA ILE A 102 -11.33 -4.79 -13.45
C ILE A 102 -11.53 -5.18 -14.92
N ASP A 103 -12.17 -6.32 -15.21
CA ASP A 103 -12.43 -6.76 -16.58
C ASP A 103 -13.31 -5.78 -17.37
N GLU A 104 -14.32 -5.19 -16.71
CA GLU A 104 -15.12 -4.10 -17.29
C GLU A 104 -14.25 -2.88 -17.64
N LEU A 105 -13.39 -2.44 -16.71
CA LEU A 105 -12.53 -1.28 -16.93
C LEU A 105 -11.47 -1.51 -18.01
N VAL A 106 -10.93 -2.73 -18.12
CA VAL A 106 -10.01 -3.09 -19.20
C VAL A 106 -10.69 -2.96 -20.56
N LYS A 107 -11.94 -3.43 -20.69
CA LYS A 107 -12.72 -3.30 -21.94
C LYS A 107 -12.99 -1.84 -22.30
N GLU A 108 -13.27 -1.00 -21.31
CA GLU A 108 -13.45 0.44 -21.52
C GLU A 108 -12.15 1.08 -22.05
N LEU A 109 -11.01 0.75 -21.44
CA LEU A 109 -9.69 1.29 -21.81
C LEU A 109 -9.13 0.74 -23.14
N ASP A 110 -9.48 -0.47 -23.53
CA ASP A 110 -9.09 -1.04 -24.82
C ASP A 110 -9.97 -0.50 -25.97
N GLY A 111 -11.23 -0.12 -25.66
CA GLY A 111 -12.17 0.49 -26.61
C GLY A 111 -11.90 1.98 -26.85
N GLU A 112 -11.46 2.71 -25.84
CA GLU A 112 -11.00 4.08 -25.96
C GLU A 112 -9.47 4.11 -26.05
N LYS A 113 -8.89 4.37 -27.22
CA LYS A 113 -7.46 4.75 -27.32
C LYS A 113 -7.26 6.12 -26.68
N VAL A 114 -7.29 6.22 -25.35
CA VAL A 114 -7.12 7.51 -24.66
C VAL A 114 -5.64 7.77 -24.38
N PRO A 115 -5.05 8.85 -24.91
CA PRO A 115 -3.84 9.41 -24.35
C PRO A 115 -4.25 10.22 -23.13
N PHE A 116 -4.08 9.68 -21.92
CA PHE A 116 -4.32 10.47 -20.72
C PHE A 116 -3.15 11.44 -20.48
N SER A 117 -3.44 12.73 -20.60
CA SER A 117 -2.56 13.84 -20.26
C SER A 117 -2.28 13.88 -18.76
N GLU A 118 -1.06 14.31 -18.43
CA GLU A 118 -0.51 14.47 -17.09
C GLU A 118 -1.47 15.21 -16.15
N SER A 119 -1.77 14.60 -15.00
CA SER A 119 -2.21 15.35 -13.82
C SER A 119 -1.06 15.36 -12.82
N SER A 120 -0.44 16.53 -12.74
CA SER A 120 0.74 16.86 -11.97
C SER A 120 0.35 17.18 -10.52
N ASP A 121 0.21 16.17 -9.66
CA ASP A 121 0.21 16.38 -8.21
C ASP A 121 1.52 15.85 -7.63
N HIS A 122 2.52 16.72 -7.73
CA HIS A 122 3.85 16.53 -7.20
C HIS A 122 3.90 17.07 -5.76
N GLU A 123 3.44 16.31 -4.76
CA GLU A 123 3.75 16.66 -3.37
C GLU A 123 5.18 16.23 -3.02
N LYS A 124 6.06 17.24 -3.03
CA LYS A 124 7.42 17.21 -2.53
C LYS A 124 7.41 16.92 -1.03
N MET A 125 8.08 15.86 -0.57
CA MET A 125 8.56 15.81 0.81
C MET A 125 10.05 16.09 0.80
N GLY A 126 10.40 17.31 1.21
CA GLY A 126 11.76 17.81 1.26
C GLY A 126 12.57 17.14 2.38
N THR A 127 13.75 16.67 1.99
CA THR A 127 14.90 16.52 2.88
C THR A 127 15.20 17.85 3.55
N THR A 128 15.17 17.88 4.88
CA THR A 128 15.95 18.85 5.67
C THR A 128 16.70 18.08 6.76
N SER A 129 17.96 17.79 6.47
CA SER A 129 19.02 17.73 7.46
C SER A 129 19.37 19.18 7.84
N ASP A 130 19.38 19.54 9.12
CA ASP A 130 20.61 19.88 9.86
C ASP A 130 20.32 20.50 11.25
N GLY A 131 21.22 20.21 12.20
CA GLY A 131 21.68 21.01 13.34
C GLY A 131 20.74 21.86 14.22
N GLY A 132 20.63 21.45 15.49
CA GLY A 132 21.03 22.27 16.66
C GLY A 132 20.10 23.37 17.19
N GLY A 133 19.86 23.34 18.52
CA GLY A 133 19.47 24.53 19.30
C GLY A 133 18.38 24.28 20.34
N GLY A 134 18.78 24.22 21.62
CA GLY A 134 17.87 24.04 22.74
C GLY A 134 17.06 25.27 23.16
N MET A 135 15.97 25.00 23.87
CA MET A 135 15.32 25.83 24.91
C MET A 135 14.24 24.92 25.51
N GLY A 136 14.32 24.41 26.75
CA GLY A 136 14.45 25.16 27.99
C GLY A 136 13.08 25.67 28.43
N VAL A 137 12.18 24.79 28.91
CA VAL A 137 10.93 25.23 29.57
C VAL A 137 10.93 24.72 31.02
N ILE A 138 11.15 25.70 31.90
CA ILE A 138 11.10 25.68 33.36
C ILE A 138 9.73 25.26 33.89
N ALA A 139 9.72 24.25 34.76
CA ALA A 139 8.58 23.90 35.59
C ALA A 139 8.59 24.76 36.87
N ALA A 140 7.52 25.52 37.10
CA ALA A 140 7.25 26.16 38.38
C ALA A 140 5.81 25.83 38.79
N GLY A 141 5.67 24.76 39.58
CA GLY A 141 4.43 24.44 40.30
C GLY A 141 4.58 24.88 41.76
N SER A 142 3.77 25.85 42.20
CA SER A 142 3.51 26.10 43.61
C SER A 142 2.20 26.86 43.76
N GLY A 143 1.30 26.36 44.61
CA GLY A 143 0.07 27.05 44.96
C GLY A 143 -1.03 26.11 45.44
N ASN A 144 -0.84 25.50 46.60
CA ASN A 144 -1.86 24.77 47.34
C ASN A 144 -2.41 25.69 48.46
N PRO A 145 -3.72 25.97 48.56
CA PRO A 145 -4.29 26.46 49.79
C PRO A 145 -5.30 25.45 50.36
N LYS A 146 -5.00 24.91 51.54
CA LYS A 146 -5.97 24.19 52.39
C LYS A 146 -6.53 25.14 53.46
N ALA A 147 -7.74 24.78 53.91
CA ALA A 147 -8.55 25.26 55.04
C ALA A 147 -9.66 26.25 54.64
N GLY A 148 -10.96 26.04 54.91
CA GLY A 148 -11.64 25.07 55.75
C GLY A 148 -12.21 25.73 57.01
N HIS A 149 -13.53 25.97 56.98
CA HIS A 149 -14.50 26.25 58.05
C HIS A 149 -14.40 27.50 58.94
#